data_AF-A0A3M0ED15-F1
#
_entry.id   AF-A0A3M0ED15-F1
#
_cell.length_a   1.000
_cell.length_b   1.000
_cell.length_c   1.000
_cell.angle_alpha   90.00
_cell.angle_beta   90.00
_cell.angle_gamma   90.00
#
_symmetry.space_group_name_H-M   'P 1'
#
loop_
_entity.id
_entity.type
_entity.pdbx_description
1 polymer ?
#
loop_
_entity_poly.entity_id
_entity_poly.type
_entity_poly.pdbx_seq_one_letter_code
_entity_poly.pdbx_strand_id
1 'polypeptide(L)'
;MTQPKPMASLSPSLLARKGTARPAMRTQDVTGAAQADVGEDLGWNDLGEGPDRDGVPSVLIERDALTTELEQRTVAVTPVSLAAASRIGREAAAKTSVTKAAFTLRLDADRHLKLRLASAVTKTSSQQLVIQALDEFLRRLPEVDALVAQLPRAKPRKR
;
A
#
# COMPACT_ATOMS: atom_id res chain seq x y z
N MET A 1 -8.11 39.52 38.24
CA MET A 1 -8.08 38.06 38.46
C MET A 1 -9.32 37.45 37.83
N THR A 2 -9.25 37.01 36.57
CA THR A 2 -10.40 36.51 35.81
C THR A 2 -10.43 34.98 35.85
N GLN A 3 -11.42 34.40 36.53
CA GLN A 3 -11.62 32.94 36.56
C GLN A 3 -12.01 32.40 35.17
N PRO A 4 -11.48 31.25 34.74
CA PRO A 4 -11.89 30.63 33.47
C PRO A 4 -13.35 30.13 33.55
N LYS A 5 -14.12 30.38 32.49
CA LYS A 5 -15.50 29.87 32.36
C LYS A 5 -15.48 28.33 32.40
N PRO A 6 -16.36 27.69 33.18
CA PRO A 6 -16.40 26.24 33.28
C PRO A 6 -16.72 25.63 31.91
N MET A 7 -15.91 24.66 31.49
CA MET A 7 -16.14 23.91 30.24
C MET A 7 -17.47 23.16 30.34
N ALA A 8 -18.28 23.23 29.28
CA ALA A 8 -19.56 22.54 29.22
C ALA A 8 -19.36 21.02 29.30
N SER A 9 -19.60 20.44 30.48
CA SER A 9 -19.60 18.99 30.69
C SER A 9 -20.79 18.39 29.95
N LEU A 10 -20.52 17.45 29.05
CA LEU A 10 -21.56 16.73 28.32
C LEU A 10 -22.19 15.70 29.27
N SER A 11 -23.40 15.97 29.74
CA SER A 11 -24.13 15.01 30.57
C SER A 11 -24.55 13.80 29.73
N PRO A 12 -24.62 12.60 30.33
CA PRO A 12 -24.98 11.35 29.63
C PRO A 12 -26.28 11.46 28.82
N SER A 13 -27.25 12.22 29.34
CA SER A 13 -28.53 12.49 28.68
C SER A 13 -28.38 13.31 27.39
N LEU A 14 -27.40 14.23 27.35
CA LEU A 14 -27.12 15.07 26.17
C LEU A 14 -26.39 14.30 25.06
N LEU A 15 -25.53 13.32 25.43
CA LEU A 15 -24.86 12.43 24.48
C LEU A 15 -25.86 11.49 23.79
N ALA A 16 -26.76 10.87 24.57
CA ALA A 16 -27.77 9.93 24.07
C ALA A 16 -28.76 10.57 23.08
N ARG A 17 -28.95 11.89 23.17
CA ARG A 17 -29.92 12.62 22.36
C ARG A 17 -29.33 13.18 21.05
N LYS A 18 -28.00 13.32 20.96
CA LYS A 18 -27.30 13.97 19.84
C LYS A 18 -26.57 13.00 18.90
N GLY A 19 -26.23 11.80 19.35
CA GLY A 19 -25.66 10.74 18.52
C GLY A 19 -26.59 9.55 18.47
N THR A 20 -26.66 8.86 17.34
CA THR A 20 -27.39 7.59 17.14
C THR A 20 -26.83 6.41 17.97
N ALA A 21 -26.10 6.69 19.05
CA ALA A 21 -25.58 5.69 19.97
C ALA A 21 -26.70 5.26 20.92
N ARG A 22 -27.18 4.01 20.75
CA ARG A 22 -28.03 3.38 21.77
C ARG A 22 -27.25 3.30 23.09
N PRO A 23 -27.88 3.62 24.23
CA PRO A 23 -27.26 3.42 25.53
C PRO A 23 -26.83 1.96 25.66
N ALA A 24 -25.65 1.72 26.22
CA ALA A 24 -25.22 0.37 26.56
C ALA A 24 -26.32 -0.29 27.40
N MET A 25 -26.72 -1.51 27.05
CA MET A 25 -27.78 -2.28 27.69
C MET A 25 -27.49 -2.67 29.16
N ARG A 26 -26.58 -1.97 29.84
CA ARG A 26 -26.32 -2.09 31.27
C ARG A 26 -26.50 -0.72 31.91
N THR A 27 -27.46 -0.66 32.81
CA THR A 27 -27.62 0.45 33.76
C THR A 27 -26.40 0.46 34.67
N GLN A 28 -25.49 1.44 34.51
CA GLN A 28 -24.54 1.73 35.58
C GLN A 28 -25.27 2.51 36.67
N ASP A 29 -25.77 1.78 37.67
CA ASP A 29 -26.33 2.37 38.88
C ASP A 29 -25.22 3.06 39.68
N VAL A 30 -25.27 4.39 39.73
CA VAL A 30 -24.34 5.22 40.52
C VAL A 30 -24.87 5.33 41.96
N THR A 31 -24.88 4.21 42.68
CA THR A 31 -25.02 4.18 44.15
C THR A 31 -24.41 2.90 44.70
N GLY A 32 -23.27 3.01 45.39
CA GLY A 32 -22.74 1.94 46.25
C GLY A 32 -21.40 1.38 45.79
N ALA A 33 -20.33 1.76 46.50
CA ALA A 33 -19.06 1.05 46.44
C ALA A 33 -19.24 -0.37 47.01
N ALA A 34 -19.17 -1.38 46.15
CA ALA A 34 -18.60 -2.71 46.39
C ALA A 34 -18.76 -3.55 45.12
N GLN A 35 -17.70 -4.28 44.75
CA GLN A 35 -17.54 -5.16 43.59
C GLN A 35 -17.03 -4.49 42.30
N ALA A 36 -15.85 -3.88 42.40
CA ALA A 36 -14.88 -3.96 41.31
C ALA A 36 -14.27 -5.37 41.35
N ASP A 37 -14.90 -6.37 40.71
CA ASP A 37 -14.18 -7.59 40.29
C ASP A 37 -14.94 -8.52 39.32
N VAL A 38 -16.23 -8.32 39.03
CA VAL A 38 -17.03 -9.36 38.35
C VAL A 38 -17.60 -8.92 36.99
N GLY A 39 -17.21 -7.75 36.49
CA GLY A 39 -17.80 -7.13 35.29
C GLY A 39 -16.87 -6.97 34.10
N GLU A 40 -15.56 -7.13 34.27
CA GLU A 40 -14.57 -6.91 33.20
C GLU A 40 -14.15 -8.21 32.49
N ASP A 41 -14.56 -9.37 33.02
CA ASP A 41 -14.37 -10.70 32.42
C ASP A 41 -15.49 -11.05 31.42
N LEU A 42 -15.83 -10.09 30.55
CA LEU A 42 -16.79 -10.34 29.47
C LEU A 42 -16.06 -10.94 28.28
N GLY A 43 -15.79 -12.25 28.34
CA GLY A 43 -15.96 -13.26 27.27
C GLY A 43 -15.42 -12.99 25.86
N TRP A 44 -14.70 -11.90 25.63
CA TRP A 44 -13.93 -11.60 24.41
C TRP A 44 -12.49 -12.09 24.55
N ASN A 45 -12.04 -12.27 25.79
CA ASN A 45 -10.73 -12.82 26.13
C ASN A 45 -10.81 -14.30 26.57
N ASP A 46 -12.02 -14.82 26.78
CA ASP A 46 -12.26 -16.23 27.11
C ASP A 46 -12.87 -16.99 25.91
N LEU A 47 -12.32 -16.76 24.72
CA LEU A 47 -12.23 -17.84 23.73
C LEU A 47 -11.10 -18.71 24.26
N GLY A 48 -11.48 -19.78 24.96
CA GLY A 48 -10.60 -20.61 25.77
C GLY A 48 -9.20 -20.77 25.19
N GLU A 49 -8.23 -20.80 26.08
CA GLU A 49 -6.83 -21.13 25.83
C GLU A 49 -6.73 -22.52 25.18
N GLY A 50 -7.06 -22.57 23.89
CA GLY A 50 -6.80 -23.68 22.99
C GLY A 50 -5.31 -23.69 22.65
N PRO A 51 -4.75 -24.85 22.32
CA PRO A 51 -3.30 -25.05 22.15
C PRO A 51 -2.66 -24.33 20.95
N ASP A 52 -3.19 -23.21 20.49
CA ASP A 52 -2.83 -22.58 19.21
C ASP A 52 -2.33 -21.13 19.36
N ARG A 53 -1.71 -20.78 20.50
CA ARG A 53 -1.03 -19.48 20.67
C ARG A 53 0.27 -19.33 19.86
N ASP A 54 0.62 -20.33 19.04
CA ASP A 54 1.80 -20.36 18.18
C ASP A 54 1.47 -20.23 16.68
N GLY A 55 0.19 -20.07 16.31
CA GLY A 55 -0.24 -20.03 14.91
C GLY A 55 -0.25 -18.62 14.32
N VAL A 56 0.61 -18.36 13.33
CA VAL A 56 0.48 -17.19 12.46
C VAL A 56 -0.93 -17.19 11.84
N PRO A 57 -1.71 -16.09 11.92
CA PRO A 57 -3.06 -16.05 11.38
C PRO A 57 -3.06 -16.39 9.88
N SER A 58 -4.05 -17.18 9.44
CA SER A 58 -4.15 -17.68 8.04
C SER A 58 -4.03 -16.58 6.99
N VAL A 59 -4.53 -15.38 7.28
CA VAL A 59 -4.47 -14.22 6.39
C VAL A 59 -3.02 -13.75 6.12
N LEU A 60 -2.10 -13.88 7.08
CA LEU A 60 -0.70 -13.53 6.86
C LEU A 60 -0.01 -14.60 5.99
N ILE A 61 -0.32 -15.88 6.22
CA ILE A 61 0.15 -16.99 5.38
C ILE A 61 -0.34 -16.83 3.94
N GLU A 62 -1.61 -16.46 3.76
CA GLU A 62 -2.21 -16.19 2.44
C GLU A 62 -1.55 -14.99 1.76
N ARG A 63 -1.21 -13.92 2.50
CA ARG A 63 -0.50 -12.76 1.94
C ARG A 63 0.92 -13.11 1.50
N ASP A 64 1.64 -13.90 2.30
CA ASP A 64 2.99 -14.35 1.97
C ASP A 64 2.97 -15.29 0.76
N ALA A 65 1.98 -16.17 0.69
CA ALA A 65 1.74 -17.05 -0.46
C ALA A 65 1.42 -16.24 -1.73
N LEU A 66 0.52 -15.25 -1.66
CA LEU A 66 0.19 -14.38 -2.79
C LEU A 66 1.39 -13.55 -3.25
N THR A 67 2.20 -13.07 -2.32
CA THR A 67 3.44 -12.34 -2.63
C THR A 67 4.42 -13.24 -3.37
N THR A 68 4.58 -14.48 -2.92
CA THR A 68 5.40 -15.51 -3.56
C THR A 68 4.87 -15.86 -4.95
N GLU A 69 3.55 -16.00 -5.12
CA GLU A 69 2.92 -16.30 -6.41
C GLU A 69 3.13 -15.16 -7.42
N LEU A 70 2.99 -13.91 -6.98
CA LEU A 70 3.29 -12.72 -7.78
C LEU A 70 4.76 -12.65 -8.19
N GLU A 71 5.68 -13.07 -7.32
CA GLU A 71 7.11 -13.13 -7.61
C GLU A 71 7.47 -14.25 -8.60
N GLN A 72 6.77 -15.37 -8.54
CA GLN A 72 6.96 -16.52 -9.43
C GLN A 72 6.27 -16.37 -10.77
N ARG A 73 5.31 -15.44 -10.90
CA ARG A 73 4.65 -15.10 -12.17
C ARG A 73 5.65 -14.44 -13.11
N THR A 74 6.41 -15.25 -13.84
CA THR A 74 7.22 -14.78 -14.97
C THR A 74 6.34 -14.05 -15.95
N VAL A 75 6.77 -12.86 -16.40
CA VAL A 75 6.02 -12.03 -17.35
C VAL A 75 5.83 -12.81 -18.65
N ALA A 76 4.65 -13.39 -18.84
CA ALA A 76 4.27 -13.98 -20.12
C ALA A 76 4.15 -12.86 -21.14
N VAL A 77 4.98 -12.89 -22.19
CA VAL A 77 4.95 -11.90 -23.27
C VAL A 77 3.69 -12.15 -24.10
N THR A 78 2.63 -11.39 -23.84
CA THR A 78 1.42 -11.41 -24.66
C THR A 78 1.64 -10.55 -25.91
N PRO A 79 1.31 -11.05 -27.12
CA PRO A 79 1.47 -10.27 -28.34
C PRO A 79 0.57 -9.04 -28.31
N VAL A 80 1.16 -7.87 -28.57
CA VAL A 80 0.44 -6.57 -28.61
C VAL A 80 0.18 -6.19 -30.07
N SER A 81 -1.02 -5.68 -30.38
CA SER A 81 -1.33 -5.20 -31.73
C SER A 81 -0.58 -3.90 -32.07
N LEU A 82 -0.25 -3.70 -33.35
CA LEU A 82 0.41 -2.47 -33.82
C LEU A 82 -0.38 -1.20 -33.52
N ALA A 83 -1.72 -1.29 -33.53
CA ALA A 83 -2.60 -0.18 -33.17
C ALA A 83 -2.45 0.20 -31.68
N ALA A 84 -2.36 -0.80 -30.79
CA ALA A 84 -2.13 -0.57 -29.37
C ALA A 84 -0.72 0.00 -29.12
N ALA A 85 0.31 -0.57 -29.76
CA ALA A 85 1.68 -0.09 -29.67
C ALA A 85 1.81 1.38 -30.14
N SER A 86 1.14 1.74 -31.24
CA SER A 86 1.12 3.12 -31.77
C SER A 86 0.44 4.10 -30.83
N ARG A 87 -0.62 3.69 -30.12
CA ARG A 87 -1.27 4.52 -29.10
C ARG A 87 -0.33 4.80 -27.95
N ILE A 88 0.30 3.74 -27.41
CA ILE A 88 1.26 3.83 -26.30
C ILE A 88 2.43 4.75 -26.68
N GLY A 89 2.99 4.59 -27.89
CA GLY A 89 4.08 5.42 -28.38
C GLY A 89 3.75 6.92 -28.42
N ARG A 90 2.54 7.28 -28.86
CA ARG A 90 2.08 8.68 -28.87
C ARG A 90 1.90 9.25 -27.46
N GLU A 91 1.33 8.47 -26.54
CA GLU A 91 1.15 8.89 -25.15
C GLU A 91 2.49 9.08 -24.43
N ALA A 92 3.44 8.17 -24.65
CA ALA A 92 4.80 8.28 -24.13
C ALA A 92 5.50 9.53 -24.68
N ALA A 93 5.45 9.75 -26.00
CA ALA A 93 6.02 10.94 -26.62
C ALA A 93 5.41 12.23 -26.10
N ALA A 94 4.09 12.28 -25.85
CA ALA A 94 3.43 13.44 -25.27
C ALA A 94 3.97 13.77 -23.87
N LYS A 95 4.15 12.76 -23.02
CA LYS A 95 4.64 12.89 -21.64
C LYS A 95 6.13 13.21 -21.54
N THR A 96 6.92 12.81 -22.54
CA THR A 96 8.39 12.94 -22.55
C THR A 96 8.91 13.94 -23.58
N SER A 97 8.02 14.66 -24.28
CA SER A 97 8.38 15.54 -25.42
C SER A 97 9.38 16.65 -25.08
N VAL A 98 9.49 17.04 -23.80
CA VAL A 98 10.36 18.15 -23.36
C VAL A 98 11.40 17.70 -22.32
N THR A 99 11.08 16.70 -21.48
CA THR A 99 11.94 16.24 -20.39
C THR A 99 11.81 14.73 -20.19
N LYS A 100 12.71 14.15 -19.38
CA LYS A 100 12.59 12.75 -18.94
C LYS A 100 11.27 12.55 -18.19
N ALA A 101 10.58 11.44 -18.45
CA ALA A 101 9.41 11.06 -17.67
C ALA A 101 9.84 10.73 -16.23
N ALA A 102 9.09 11.24 -15.25
CA ALA A 102 9.23 10.81 -13.87
C ALA A 102 8.40 9.53 -13.64
N PHE A 103 8.99 8.56 -12.96
CA PHE A 103 8.33 7.32 -12.56
C PHE A 103 8.43 7.15 -11.04
N THR A 104 7.28 6.97 -10.39
CA THR A 104 7.22 6.74 -8.95
C THR A 104 7.04 5.25 -8.69
N LEU A 105 8.07 4.59 -8.16
CA LEU A 105 8.05 3.16 -7.82
C LEU A 105 7.65 2.97 -6.35
N ARG A 106 6.70 2.08 -6.09
CA ARG A 106 6.38 1.63 -4.73
C ARG A 106 7.14 0.34 -4.45
N LEU A 107 7.89 0.31 -3.35
CA LEU A 107 8.65 -0.85 -2.89
C LEU A 107 8.15 -1.24 -1.50
N ASP A 108 8.06 -2.53 -1.24
CA ASP A 108 7.94 -3.07 0.11
C ASP A 108 9.21 -2.81 0.93
N ALA A 109 9.12 -3.00 2.24
CA ALA A 109 10.20 -2.72 3.17
C ALA A 109 11.48 -3.51 2.85
N ASP A 110 11.34 -4.79 2.51
CA ASP A 110 12.46 -5.68 2.26
C ASP A 110 13.17 -5.33 0.95
N ARG A 111 12.44 -5.07 -0.13
CA ARG A 111 13.03 -4.62 -1.40
C ARG A 111 13.69 -3.26 -1.25
N HIS A 112 13.12 -2.35 -0.48
CA HIS A 112 13.74 -1.05 -0.22
C HIS A 112 15.05 -1.19 0.58
N LEU A 113 15.08 -2.04 1.61
CA LEU A 113 16.29 -2.35 2.37
C LEU A 113 17.37 -2.96 1.48
N LYS A 114 17.02 -3.95 0.65
CA LYS A 114 17.93 -4.58 -0.31
C LYS A 114 18.51 -3.56 -1.29
N LEU A 115 17.69 -2.67 -1.84
CA LEU A 115 18.14 -1.62 -2.76
C LEU A 115 19.09 -0.62 -2.09
N ARG A 116 18.81 -0.24 -0.84
CA ARG A 116 19.67 0.63 -0.01
C ARG A 116 21.03 -0.01 0.24
N LEU A 117 21.05 -1.27 0.66
CA LEU A 117 22.29 -2.02 0.89
C LEU A 117 23.08 -2.21 -0.40
N ALA A 118 22.43 -2.55 -1.51
CA ALA A 118 23.06 -2.66 -2.82
C ALA A 118 23.74 -1.34 -3.22
N SER A 119 23.06 -0.21 -2.99
CA SER A 119 23.63 1.14 -3.27
C SER A 119 24.89 1.41 -2.43
N ALA A 120 24.89 1.02 -1.15
CA ALA A 120 26.04 1.18 -0.28
C ALA A 120 27.24 0.30 -0.70
N VAL A 121 26.99 -0.97 -1.03
CA VAL A 121 28.03 -1.93 -1.44
C VAL A 121 28.65 -1.54 -2.78
N THR A 122 27.81 -1.16 -3.75
CA THR A 122 28.24 -0.81 -5.11
C THR A 122 28.71 0.63 -5.26
N LYS A 123 28.60 1.45 -4.20
CA LYS A 123 28.89 2.90 -4.21
C LYS A 123 28.17 3.64 -5.34
N THR A 124 26.99 3.16 -5.71
CA THR A 124 26.19 3.68 -6.81
C THR A 124 24.83 4.13 -6.28
N SER A 125 24.26 5.19 -6.85
CA SER A 125 22.95 5.66 -6.39
C SER A 125 21.86 4.64 -6.73
N SER A 126 20.84 4.56 -5.88
CA SER A 126 19.70 3.65 -6.11
C SER A 126 18.99 3.92 -7.43
N GLN A 127 18.92 5.19 -7.86
CA GLN A 127 18.37 5.57 -9.16
C GLN A 127 19.17 4.94 -10.31
N GLN A 128 20.50 5.02 -10.27
CA GLN A 128 21.37 4.50 -11.30
C GLN A 128 21.27 2.96 -11.40
N LEU A 129 21.21 2.27 -10.25
CA LEU A 129 21.02 0.81 -10.22
C LEU A 129 19.71 0.38 -10.87
N VAL A 130 18.61 1.09 -10.57
CA VAL A 130 17.30 0.80 -11.17
C VAL A 130 17.29 1.06 -12.68
N ILE A 131 17.96 2.12 -13.14
CA ILE A 131 18.10 2.41 -14.58
C ILE A 131 18.89 1.29 -15.27
N GLN A 132 20.03 0.87 -14.70
CA GLN A 132 20.85 -0.21 -15.26
C GLN A 132 20.08 -1.53 -15.33
N ALA A 133 19.35 -1.88 -14.27
CA ALA A 133 18.51 -3.07 -14.24
C ALA A 133 17.39 -3.01 -15.29
N LEU A 134 16.79 -1.84 -15.50
CA LEU A 134 15.79 -1.63 -16.54
C LEU A 134 16.40 -1.81 -17.95
N ASP A 135 17.55 -1.19 -18.21
CA ASP A 135 18.24 -1.31 -19.51
C ASP A 135 18.62 -2.76 -19.81
N GLU A 136 19.11 -3.50 -18.80
CA GLU A 136 19.41 -4.93 -18.92
C GLU A 136 18.15 -5.78 -19.13
N PHE A 137 17.05 -5.44 -18.45
CA PHE A 137 15.77 -6.12 -18.65
C PHE A 137 15.22 -5.90 -20.06
N LEU A 138 15.21 -4.66 -20.56
CA LEU A 138 14.74 -4.35 -21.91
C LEU A 138 15.61 -5.01 -22.99
N ARG A 139 16.92 -5.12 -22.77
CA ARG A 139 17.84 -5.83 -23.68
C ARG A 139 17.49 -7.31 -23.84
N ARG A 140 16.84 -7.92 -22.85
CA ARG A 140 16.36 -9.31 -22.92
C ARG A 140 15.06 -9.46 -23.72
N LEU A 141 14.44 -8.36 -24.17
CA LEU A 141 13.17 -8.32 -24.89
C LEU A 141 13.32 -7.65 -26.27
N PRO A 142 14.08 -8.24 -27.21
CA PRO A 142 14.31 -7.64 -28.53
C PRO A 142 13.03 -7.45 -29.36
N GLU A 143 11.97 -8.18 -29.04
CA GLU A 143 10.66 -8.05 -29.67
C GLU A 143 10.02 -6.67 -29.40
N VAL A 144 10.33 -6.05 -28.26
CA VAL A 144 9.87 -4.70 -27.94
C VAL A 144 10.54 -3.68 -28.87
N ASP A 145 11.85 -3.83 -29.14
CA ASP A 145 12.58 -2.97 -30.08
C ASP A 145 12.04 -3.12 -31.50
N ALA A 146 11.73 -4.35 -31.92
CA ALA A 146 11.09 -4.61 -33.21
C ALA A 146 9.72 -3.94 -33.32
N LEU A 147 8.94 -3.92 -32.24
CA LEU A 147 7.64 -3.24 -32.18
C LEU A 147 7.79 -1.72 -32.26
N VAL A 148 8.78 -1.15 -31.56
CA VAL A 148 9.11 0.28 -31.61
C VAL A 148 9.57 0.70 -33.01
N ALA A 149 10.35 -0.13 -33.70
CA ALA A 149 10.80 0.14 -35.07
C ALA A 149 9.65 0.22 -36.09
N GLN A 150 8.55 -0.47 -35.83
CA GLN A 150 7.34 -0.46 -36.66
C GLN A 150 6.42 0.75 -36.40
N LEU A 151 6.70 1.55 -35.35
CA LEU A 151 5.87 2.71 -35.02
C LEU A 151 6.11 3.88 -35.98
N PRO A 152 5.07 4.67 -36.30
CA PRO A 152 5.24 5.88 -37.10
C PRO A 152 6.13 6.87 -36.33
N ARG A 153 7.23 7.29 -36.96
CA ARG A 153 8.14 8.29 -36.38
C ARG A 153 7.38 9.59 -36.12
N ALA A 154 7.40 10.07 -34.88
CA ALA A 154 6.77 11.34 -34.54
C ALA A 154 7.42 12.47 -35.35
N LYS A 155 6.60 13.20 -36.12
CA LYS A 155 7.07 14.36 -36.90
C LYS A 155 7.60 15.41 -35.92
N PRO A 156 8.83 15.92 -36.09
CA PRO A 156 9.35 16.97 -35.21
C PRO A 156 8.44 18.19 -35.31
N ARG A 157 8.00 18.71 -34.17
CA ARG A 157 7.27 19.98 -34.11
C ARG A 157 8.20 21.07 -34.64
N LYS A 158 7.86 21.69 -35.77
CA LYS A 158 8.54 22.90 -36.26
C LYS A 158 8.43 23.94 -35.14
N ARG A 159 9.59 24.41 -34.67
CA ARG A 159 9.70 25.57 -33.79
C ARG A 159 9.35 26.84 -34.55
#